data_AF-A0A7S0G3Q1-F1
#
_entry.id   AF-A0A7S0G3Q1-F1
#
_cell.length_a   1.000
_cell.length_b   1.000
_cell.length_c   1.000
_cell.angle_alpha   90.00
_cell.angle_beta   90.00
_cell.angle_gamma   90.00
#
_symmetry.space_group_name_H-M   'P 1'
#
loop_
_entity.id
_entity.type
_entity.pdbx_description
1 polymer ?
#
loop_
_entity_poly.entity_id
_entity_poly.type
_entity_poly.pdbx_seq_one_letter_code
_entity_poly.pdbx_strand_id
1 'polypeptide(L)'
;MLPGGRLRSFLPSNVLKPGAFHRRIGSIPGSSQYASKAGKELIQEHGAAFGCHTCGNVRSQFWADHMPPKAVVAARRNGWARKFFEYRRVNYRLYPQCQPCSSIQSAAILRKSRKLIYHYLVRRPYHLTGLSNGLVQSLFLRQQLETSST
;
A
#
# COMPACT_ATOMS: atom_id res chain seq x y z
N MET A 1 -1.82 -15.48 -11.95
CA MET A 1 -2.13 -14.87 -10.63
C MET A 1 -3.64 -14.63 -10.55
N LEU A 2 -4.35 -15.38 -9.71
CA LEU A 2 -5.79 -15.16 -9.46
C LEU A 2 -5.98 -13.79 -8.82
N PRO A 3 -6.71 -12.86 -9.44
CA PRO A 3 -6.95 -11.55 -8.87
C PRO A 3 -8.14 -11.67 -7.90
N GLY A 4 -7.90 -12.27 -6.72
CA GLY A 4 -8.85 -12.19 -5.62
C GLY A 4 -9.00 -10.73 -5.19
N GLY A 5 -10.14 -10.11 -5.48
CA GLY A 5 -10.43 -8.73 -5.10
C GLY A 5 -10.22 -8.55 -3.60
N ARG A 6 -9.25 -7.72 -3.19
CA ARG A 6 -9.03 -7.44 -1.77
C ARG A 6 -10.04 -6.39 -1.32
N LEU A 7 -10.88 -6.67 -0.33
CA LEU A 7 -11.88 -5.70 0.17
C LEU A 7 -11.26 -4.35 0.56
N ARG A 8 -10.01 -4.34 1.05
CA ARG A 8 -9.29 -3.10 1.35
C ARG A 8 -9.09 -2.17 0.15
N SER A 9 -9.18 -2.68 -1.09
CA SER A 9 -9.07 -1.87 -2.32
C SER A 9 -10.21 -0.87 -2.49
N PHE A 10 -11.34 -1.05 -1.77
CA PHE A 10 -12.44 -0.08 -1.73
C PHE A 10 -12.22 1.03 -0.70
N LEU A 11 -11.31 0.84 0.26
CA LEU A 11 -11.06 1.83 1.32
C LEU A 11 -10.26 3.03 0.79
N PRO A 12 -10.56 4.25 1.25
CA PRO A 12 -9.77 5.42 0.87
C PRO A 12 -8.32 5.27 1.33
N SER A 13 -7.39 5.65 0.46
CA SER A 13 -5.96 5.67 0.77
C SER A 13 -5.54 7.02 1.34
N ASN A 14 -5.05 7.01 2.58
CA ASN A 14 -4.33 8.15 3.13
C ASN A 14 -2.93 8.20 2.51
N VAL A 15 -2.62 9.26 1.78
CA VAL A 15 -1.35 9.42 1.06
C VAL A 15 -0.11 9.44 1.98
N LEU A 16 -0.28 9.68 3.28
CA LEU A 16 0.79 9.66 4.29
C LEU A 16 0.98 8.27 4.95
N LYS A 17 0.26 7.25 4.49
CA LYS A 17 0.32 5.86 4.98
C LYS A 17 0.37 4.89 3.79
N PRO A 18 0.75 3.62 3.99
CA PRO A 18 0.56 2.60 2.97
C PRO A 18 -0.91 2.59 2.50
N GLY A 19 -1.13 2.84 1.20
CA GLY A 19 -2.47 2.93 0.62
C GLY A 19 -3.19 1.59 0.51
N ALA A 20 -4.45 1.60 0.11
CA ALA A 20 -5.32 0.43 -0.06
C ALA A 20 -4.72 -0.66 -0.95
N PHE A 21 -3.94 -0.26 -1.95
CA PHE A 21 -3.31 -1.14 -2.92
C PHE A 21 -1.89 -1.57 -2.52
N HIS A 22 -1.38 -1.15 -1.36
CA HIS A 22 -0.05 -1.55 -0.91
C HIS A 22 0.07 -3.08 -0.85
N ARG A 23 1.23 -3.61 -1.25
CA ARG A 23 1.56 -5.03 -1.11
C ARG A 23 2.91 -5.15 -0.43
N ARG A 24 2.97 -5.86 0.70
CA ARG A 24 4.24 -6.10 1.39
C ARG A 24 5.23 -6.86 0.51
N ILE A 25 4.73 -7.85 -0.26
CA ILE A 25 5.50 -8.57 -1.28
C ILE A 25 5.96 -7.69 -2.44
N GLY A 26 5.26 -6.59 -2.72
CA GLY A 26 5.59 -5.61 -3.77
C GLY A 26 6.27 -4.38 -3.22
N SER A 27 7.07 -4.55 -2.17
CA SER A 27 7.81 -3.46 -1.51
C SER A 27 9.16 -3.98 -1.07
N ILE A 28 10.15 -3.10 -1.11
CA ILE A 28 11.51 -3.44 -0.68
C ILE A 28 11.77 -2.86 0.72
N PRO A 29 12.61 -3.52 1.55
CA PRO A 29 13.13 -2.91 2.77
C PRO A 29 13.77 -1.55 2.45
N GLY A 30 13.46 -0.54 3.25
CA GLY A 30 13.99 0.81 3.09
C GLY A 30 14.79 1.24 4.33
N SER A 31 15.56 2.29 4.16
CA SER A 31 16.18 3.04 5.26
C SER A 31 15.71 4.50 5.20
N SER A 32 16.29 5.36 6.03
CA SER A 32 16.11 6.82 5.91
C SER A 32 16.71 7.41 4.63
N GLN A 33 17.57 6.66 3.93
CA GLN A 33 18.21 7.07 2.69
C GLN A 33 17.32 6.80 1.47
N TYR A 34 17.61 7.47 0.36
CA TYR A 34 16.94 7.20 -0.91
C TYR A 34 17.28 5.81 -1.46
N ALA A 35 16.41 5.28 -2.32
CA ALA A 35 16.62 4.00 -2.96
C ALA A 35 17.89 4.01 -3.82
N SER A 36 18.68 2.93 -3.72
CA SER A 36 19.79 2.65 -4.65
C SER A 36 19.26 2.44 -6.07
N LYS A 37 20.16 2.42 -7.07
CA LYS A 37 19.78 2.17 -8.47
C LYS A 37 19.01 0.84 -8.62
N ALA A 38 19.57 -0.25 -8.09
CA ALA A 38 18.92 -1.55 -8.05
C ALA A 38 17.56 -1.51 -7.32
N GLY A 39 17.47 -0.76 -6.22
CA GLY A 39 16.20 -0.56 -5.52
C GLY A 39 15.14 0.15 -6.36
N LYS A 40 15.53 1.13 -7.18
CA LYS A 40 14.63 1.82 -8.11
C LYS A 40 14.14 0.91 -9.24
N GLU A 41 15.02 0.04 -9.74
CA GLU A 41 14.69 -0.98 -10.76
C GLU A 41 13.66 -1.98 -10.20
N LEU A 42 13.89 -2.53 -9.01
CA LEU A 42 12.92 -3.38 -8.30
C LEU A 42 11.57 -2.68 -8.06
N ILE A 43 11.58 -1.37 -7.83
CA ILE A 43 10.35 -0.59 -7.70
C ILE A 43 9.60 -0.47 -9.03
N GLN A 44 10.30 -0.38 -10.16
CA GLN A 44 9.65 -0.44 -11.47
C GLN A 44 9.00 -1.81 -11.70
N GLU A 45 9.73 -2.89 -11.43
CA GLU A 45 9.22 -4.26 -11.58
C GLU A 45 7.98 -4.49 -10.71
N HIS A 46 8.05 -4.13 -9.43
CA HIS A 46 6.91 -4.23 -8.52
C HIS A 46 5.74 -3.32 -8.94
N GLY A 47 6.03 -2.13 -9.48
CA GLY A 47 5.02 -1.23 -10.00
C GLY A 47 4.32 -1.76 -11.25
N ALA A 48 5.06 -2.41 -12.16
CA ALA A 48 4.51 -3.08 -13.33
C ALA A 48 3.62 -4.26 -12.92
N ALA A 49 4.04 -5.04 -11.93
CA ALA A 49 3.29 -6.22 -11.46
C ALA A 49 2.06 -5.87 -10.60
N PHE A 50 2.16 -4.85 -9.75
CA PHE A 50 1.15 -4.59 -8.71
C PHE A 50 0.48 -3.22 -8.79
N GLY A 51 1.03 -2.30 -9.58
CA GLY A 51 0.57 -0.92 -9.68
C GLY A 51 0.98 -0.05 -8.49
N CYS A 52 0.52 1.21 -8.54
CA CYS A 52 0.75 2.18 -7.48
C CYS A 52 0.14 1.70 -6.15
N HIS A 53 0.93 1.72 -5.08
CA HIS A 53 0.47 1.31 -3.74
C HIS A 53 -0.68 2.17 -3.18
N THR A 54 -0.87 3.38 -3.73
CA THR A 54 -1.91 4.32 -3.31
C THR A 54 -3.20 4.17 -4.12
N CYS A 55 -3.13 4.15 -5.46
CA CYS A 55 -4.33 4.14 -6.33
C CYS A 55 -4.51 2.88 -7.18
N GLY A 56 -3.55 1.96 -7.15
CA GLY A 56 -3.60 0.69 -7.88
C GLY A 56 -3.39 0.82 -9.40
N ASN A 57 -3.17 2.03 -9.94
CA ASN A 57 -2.91 2.22 -11.36
C ASN A 57 -1.51 1.71 -11.73
N VAL A 58 -1.44 0.93 -12.81
CA VAL A 58 -0.19 0.62 -13.49
C VAL A 58 0.17 1.79 -14.40
N ARG A 59 1.44 2.18 -14.42
CA ARG A 59 2.00 3.30 -15.18
C ARG A 59 3.36 2.89 -15.74
N SER A 60 3.90 3.68 -16.67
CA SER A 60 5.24 3.45 -17.24
C SER A 60 6.37 3.71 -16.24
N GLN A 61 6.12 4.51 -15.20
CA GLN A 61 7.14 4.89 -14.22
C GLN A 61 6.57 4.99 -12.81
N PHE A 62 7.38 4.55 -11.85
CA PHE A 62 7.09 4.61 -10.42
C PHE A 62 8.21 5.26 -9.62
N TRP A 63 7.84 5.96 -8.56
CA TRP A 63 8.75 6.49 -7.55
C TRP A 63 8.85 5.49 -6.39
N ALA A 64 10.06 5.39 -5.82
CA ALA A 64 10.31 4.61 -4.61
C ALA A 64 9.85 5.42 -3.38
N ASP A 65 8.56 5.32 -3.06
CA ASP A 65 7.94 6.10 -1.98
C ASP A 65 8.25 5.51 -0.60
N HIS A 66 8.77 6.32 0.31
CA HIS A 66 9.05 5.94 1.69
C HIS A 66 7.77 5.91 2.52
N MET A 67 7.43 4.73 3.04
CA MET A 67 6.42 4.60 4.09
C MET A 67 7.02 4.18 5.43
N PRO A 68 6.76 4.95 6.52
CA PRO A 68 6.11 6.27 6.53
C PRO A 68 6.97 7.36 5.88
N PRO A 69 6.40 8.50 5.42
CA PRO A 69 7.19 9.58 4.84
C PRO A 69 8.17 10.16 5.85
N LYS A 70 9.39 10.46 5.40
CA LYS A 70 10.46 11.01 6.27
C LYS A 70 10.03 12.28 7.01
N ALA A 71 9.30 13.17 6.34
CA ALA A 71 8.76 14.38 6.96
C ALA A 71 7.76 14.09 8.09
N VAL A 72 6.94 13.04 7.95
CA VAL A 72 6.02 12.60 9.01
C VAL A 72 6.79 12.03 10.19
N VAL A 73 7.87 11.29 9.94
CA VAL A 73 8.77 10.78 10.99
C VAL A 73 9.49 11.93 11.71
N ALA A 74 10.01 12.91 10.96
CA ALA A 74 10.68 14.08 11.51
C ALA A 74 9.73 14.94 12.36
N ALA A 75 8.52 15.21 11.87
CA ALA A 75 7.49 15.95 12.60
C ALA A 75 7.07 15.22 13.89
N ARG A 76 7.01 13.89 13.85
CA ARG A 76 6.84 13.10 15.07
C ARG A 76 8.04 13.36 15.99
N ARG A 77 9.28 13.18 15.57
CA ARG A 77 10.48 13.25 16.44
C ARG A 77 10.55 14.49 17.36
N ASN A 78 9.94 15.60 16.97
CA ASN A 78 10.02 16.88 17.68
C ASN A 78 9.06 17.05 18.89
N GLY A 79 8.37 16.01 19.36
CA GLY A 79 7.48 16.08 20.53
C GLY A 79 8.21 15.91 21.86
N TRP A 80 7.94 16.80 22.83
CA TRP A 80 8.55 16.81 24.17
C TRP A 80 8.45 15.45 24.89
N ALA A 81 7.29 14.80 24.84
CA ALA A 81 7.05 13.50 25.47
C ALA A 81 7.90 12.35 24.93
N ARG A 82 8.44 12.45 23.70
CA ARG A 82 9.24 11.38 23.08
C ARG A 82 10.75 11.52 23.25
N LYS A 83 11.25 12.71 23.59
CA LYS A 83 12.65 12.90 24.01
C LYS A 83 12.98 12.10 25.27
N PHE A 84 11.96 11.83 26.09
CA PHE A 84 12.11 11.19 27.39
C PHE A 84 11.89 9.67 27.38
N PHE A 85 11.13 9.12 26.41
CA PHE A 85 10.63 7.74 26.51
C PHE A 85 10.78 6.82 25.28
N GLU A 86 11.25 7.26 24.09
CA GLU A 86 11.20 6.33 22.94
C GLU A 86 12.28 6.51 21.86
N TYR A 87 13.17 5.51 21.77
CA TYR A 87 14.11 5.30 20.66
C TYR A 87 13.65 4.17 19.74
N ARG A 88 12.39 4.18 19.27
CA ARG A 88 11.94 3.17 18.30
C ARG A 88 12.54 3.43 16.92
N ARG A 89 13.36 2.48 16.46
CA ARG A 89 13.84 2.44 15.06
C ARG A 89 12.62 2.40 14.13
N VAL A 90 12.55 3.36 13.21
CA VAL A 90 11.47 3.40 12.20
C VAL A 90 11.79 2.41 11.11
N ASN A 91 10.89 1.45 10.92
CA ASN A 91 10.98 0.47 9.84
C ASN A 91 10.45 1.08 8.55
N TYR A 92 11.34 1.63 7.74
CA TYR A 92 11.00 2.15 6.41
C TYR A 92 10.79 1.01 5.42
N ARG A 93 9.83 1.20 4.51
CA ARG A 93 9.66 0.38 3.31
C ARG A 93 9.45 1.27 2.12
N LEU A 94 9.90 0.82 0.97
CA LEU A 94 9.71 1.52 -0.30
C LEU A 94 8.62 0.83 -1.10
N TYR A 95 7.64 1.62 -1.54
CA TYR A 95 6.52 1.16 -2.34
C TYR A 95 6.52 1.86 -3.71
N PRO A 96 6.05 1.20 -4.78
CA PRO A 96 5.86 1.84 -6.07
C PRO A 96 4.73 2.86 -5.99
N GLN A 97 5.01 4.13 -6.28
CA GLN A 97 4.02 5.21 -6.32
C GLN A 97 4.05 5.95 -7.65
N CYS A 98 2.89 6.18 -8.27
CA CYS A 98 2.83 6.95 -9.51
C CYS A 98 3.01 8.46 -9.26
N GLN A 99 3.44 9.19 -10.27
CA GLN A 99 3.67 10.65 -10.18
C GLN A 99 2.46 11.43 -9.63
N PRO A 100 1.21 11.21 -10.07
CA PRO A 100 0.06 11.96 -9.53
C PRO A 100 -0.15 11.75 -8.03
N CYS A 101 -0.02 10.51 -7.54
CA CYS A 101 -0.14 10.22 -6.11
C CYS A 101 1.01 10.83 -5.31
N SER A 102 2.23 10.79 -5.84
CA SER A 102 3.41 11.40 -5.21
C SER A 102 3.29 12.92 -5.10
N SER A 103 2.77 13.59 -6.13
CA SER A 103 2.50 15.03 -6.07
C SER A 103 1.45 15.38 -5.00
N ILE A 104 0.37 14.61 -4.91
CA ILE A 104 -0.66 14.80 -3.87
C ILE A 104 -0.07 14.57 -2.47
N GLN A 105 0.75 13.53 -2.30
CA GLN A 105 1.44 13.26 -1.04
C GLN A 105 2.36 14.42 -0.65
N SER A 106 3.17 14.91 -1.58
CA SER A 106 4.08 16.03 -1.32
C SER A 106 3.31 17.28 -0.88
N ALA A 107 2.21 17.62 -1.58
CA ALA A 107 1.34 18.72 -1.18
C ALA A 107 0.68 18.48 0.21
N ALA A 108 0.29 17.25 0.51
CA ALA A 108 -0.28 16.90 1.81
C ALA A 108 0.73 17.08 2.96
N ILE A 109 1.99 16.69 2.75
CA ILE A 109 3.10 16.90 3.68
C ILE A 109 3.32 18.39 3.95
N LEU A 110 3.45 19.19 2.89
CA LEU A 110 3.69 20.63 3.00
C LEU A 110 2.56 21.34 3.75
N ARG A 111 1.31 20.99 3.45
CA ARG A 111 0.12 21.56 4.11
C ARG A 111 -0.18 20.95 5.47
N LYS A 112 0.64 20.00 5.96
CA LYS A 112 0.38 19.22 7.18
C LYS A 112 -1.05 18.66 7.26
N SER A 113 -1.60 18.29 6.10
CA SER A 113 -3.01 17.93 5.96
C SER A 113 -3.18 16.43 5.67
N ARG A 114 -4.30 15.86 6.11
CA ARG A 114 -4.69 14.50 5.71
C ARG A 114 -5.39 14.56 4.36
N LYS A 115 -4.88 13.82 3.37
CA LYS A 115 -5.52 13.67 2.05
C LYS A 115 -5.84 12.20 1.78
N LEU A 116 -7.08 11.97 1.37
CA LEU A 116 -7.63 10.66 1.07
C LEU A 116 -7.86 10.56 -0.44
N ILE A 117 -7.39 9.47 -1.04
CA ILE A 117 -7.70 9.09 -2.42
C ILE A 117 -8.72 7.96 -2.36
N TYR A 118 -9.90 8.19 -2.92
CA TYR A 118 -10.99 7.24 -2.90
C TYR A 118 -10.98 6.37 -4.16
N HIS A 119 -11.43 5.12 -4.02
CA HIS A 119 -11.33 4.10 -5.06
C HIS A 119 -12.67 3.55 -5.53
N TYR A 120 -13.77 4.03 -4.94
CA TYR A 120 -15.14 3.54 -5.18
C TYR A 120 -15.62 3.75 -6.63
N LEU A 121 -15.02 4.67 -7.39
CA LEU A 121 -15.38 4.92 -8.79
C LEU A 121 -14.57 4.11 -9.80
N VAL A 122 -13.48 3.46 -9.37
CA VAL A 122 -12.62 2.70 -10.29
C VAL A 122 -13.16 1.27 -10.36
N ARG A 123 -14.11 1.02 -11.29
CA ARG A 123 -14.57 -0.35 -11.60
C ARG A 123 -13.43 -1.12 -12.26
N ARG A 124 -12.67 -1.89 -11.47
CA ARG A 124 -11.64 -2.80 -11.98
C ARG A 124 -12.18 -4.22 -12.13
N PRO A 125 -11.75 -4.99 -13.16
CA PRO A 125 -12.28 -6.33 -13.45
C PRO A 125 -12.19 -7.29 -12.25
N TYR A 126 -11.16 -7.15 -11.42
CA TYR A 126 -10.94 -8.02 -10.28
C TYR A 126 -11.85 -7.77 -9.07
N HIS A 127 -12.66 -6.71 -9.09
CA HIS A 127 -13.74 -6.56 -8.11
C HIS A 127 -14.87 -7.58 -8.36
N LEU A 128 -14.98 -8.13 -9.57
CA LEU A 128 -15.97 -9.17 -9.91
C LEU A 128 -15.48 -10.57 -9.51
N THR A 129 -14.17 -10.83 -9.58
CA THR A 129 -13.56 -12.14 -9.22
C THR A 129 -13.35 -12.33 -7.72
N GLY A 130 -13.53 -11.30 -6.89
CA GLY A 130 -13.55 -11.44 -5.43
C GLY A 130 -14.79 -12.20 -4.94
N LEU A 131 -15.94 -12.02 -5.60
CA LEU A 131 -17.20 -12.67 -5.26
C LEU A 131 -17.18 -14.16 -5.61
N SER A 132 -16.64 -14.55 -6.76
CA SER A 132 -16.58 -15.96 -7.18
C SER A 132 -15.68 -16.80 -6.28
N ASN A 133 -14.51 -16.29 -5.87
CA ASN A 133 -13.59 -17.03 -4.99
C ASN A 133 -14.15 -17.19 -3.56
N GLY A 134 -14.88 -16.19 -3.04
CA GLY A 134 -15.54 -16.29 -1.73
C GLY A 134 -16.65 -17.35 -1.71
N LEU A 135 -17.45 -17.42 -2.78
CA LEU A 135 -18.47 -18.45 -2.96
C LEU A 135 -17.85 -19.84 -3.05
N VAL A 136 -16.82 -20.04 -3.89
CA VAL A 136 -16.15 -21.34 -4.03
C VAL A 136 -15.51 -21.78 -2.71
N GLN A 137 -14.86 -20.87 -1.97
CA GLN A 137 -14.28 -21.21 -0.67
C GLN A 137 -15.35 -21.57 0.36
N SER A 138 -16.49 -20.87 0.38
CA SER A 138 -17.61 -21.18 1.27
C SER A 138 -18.27 -22.52 0.95
N LEU A 139 -18.34 -22.89 -0.34
CA LEU A 139 -18.85 -24.19 -0.78
C LEU A 139 -17.87 -25.32 -0.41
N PHE A 140 -16.57 -25.10 -0.57
CA PHE A 140 -15.54 -26.05 -0.15
C PHE A 140 -15.54 -26.26 1.37
N LEU A 141 -15.68 -25.19 2.16
CA LEU A 141 -15.79 -25.25 3.61
C LEU A 141 -17.07 -25.98 4.08
N ARG A 142 -18.20 -25.78 3.39
CA ARG A 142 -19.44 -26.54 3.67
C ARG A 142 -19.25 -28.03 3.41
N GLN A 143 -18.64 -28.39 2.28
CA GLN A 143 -18.40 -29.78 1.93
C GLN A 143 -17.47 -30.48 2.92
N GLN A 144 -16.45 -29.80 3.45
CA GLN A 144 -15.58 -30.37 4.48
C GLN A 144 -16.31 -30.62 5.81
N LEU A 145 -17.22 -29.73 6.22
CA LEU A 145 -18.01 -29.88 7.45
C LEU A 145 -19.02 -31.05 7.36
N GLU A 146 -19.62 -31.26 6.19
CA GLU A 146 -20.54 -32.37 5.91
C GLU A 146 -19.82 -33.73 5.89
N THR A 147 -18.56 -33.78 5.42
CA THR A 147 -17.77 -35.02 5.43
C THR A 147 -17.15 -35.38 6.77
N SER A 148 -17.08 -34.44 7.72
CA SER A 148 -16.50 -34.66 9.06
C SER A 148 -17.53 -35.04 10.14
N SER A 149 -18.80 -35.19 9.76
CA SER A 149 -19.92 -35.52 10.66
C SER A 149 -20.43 -36.98 10.51
N THR A 150 -19.65 -37.84 9.84
CA THR A 150 -19.75 -39.30 9.84
C THR A 150 -18.50 -39.91 10.46
#